data_AF-A0A7K6Z9J2-F1
#
_entry.id   AF-A0A7K6Z9J2-F1
#
_cell.length_a   1.000
_cell.length_b   1.000
_cell.length_c   1.000
_cell.angle_alpha   90.00
_cell.angle_beta   90.00
_cell.angle_gamma   90.00
#
_symmetry.space_group_name_H-M   'P 1'
#
loop_
_entity.id
_entity.type
_entity.pdbx_description
1 polymer ?
#
loop_
_entity_poly.entity_id
_entity_poly.type
_entity_poly.pdbx_seq_one_letter_code
_entity_poly.pdbx_strand_id
1 'polypeptide(L)'
;VPSLTLWSCRWVGFERQAFAGEQFVLEKGDYPRWDSWSNSHNSDSLMSLRPLQIDSPDHKIHLFENVGYTGRKMEIVDDDVPSLWAHGFQDRVASVRALNGTWVGYE
;
A
#
# COMPACT_ATOMS: atom_id res chain seq x y z
N VAL A 1 -3.09 -19.70 -3.65
CA VAL A 1 -2.46 -19.68 -5.00
C VAL A 1 -0.99 -20.04 -4.81
N PRO A 2 -0.40 -20.99 -5.55
CA PRO A 2 0.99 -21.40 -5.32
C PRO A 2 2.04 -20.48 -5.98
N SER A 3 1.73 -19.88 -7.13
CA SER A 3 2.59 -18.96 -7.87
C SER A 3 1.75 -18.01 -8.74
N LEU A 4 2.26 -16.82 -9.07
CA LEU A 4 1.59 -15.81 -9.89
C LEU A 4 2.54 -15.19 -10.92
N THR A 5 2.06 -14.97 -12.14
CA THR A 5 2.76 -14.16 -13.16
C THR A 5 1.83 -13.05 -13.64
N LEU A 6 2.31 -11.80 -13.60
CA LEU A 6 1.56 -10.62 -14.04
C LEU A 6 2.14 -10.05 -15.33
N TRP A 7 1.30 -9.97 -16.36
CA TRP A 7 1.72 -9.56 -17.71
C TRP A 7 1.54 -8.07 -17.98
N SER A 8 0.55 -7.41 -17.36
CA SER A 8 0.32 -5.97 -17.43
C SER A 8 -0.65 -5.51 -16.32
N CYS A 9 -0.50 -4.23 -15.91
CA CYS A 9 -1.17 -3.53 -14.80
C CYS A 9 -0.70 -3.96 -13.40
N ARG A 10 -0.69 -2.99 -12.46
CA ARG A 10 -0.47 -3.23 -11.02
C ARG A 10 -1.79 -3.77 -10.45
N TRP A 11 -1.74 -4.76 -9.58
CA TRP A 11 -2.91 -5.39 -8.96
C TRP A 11 -2.86 -5.22 -7.44
N VAL A 12 -4.02 -5.29 -6.79
CA VAL A 12 -4.09 -5.52 -5.36
C VAL A 12 -4.75 -6.87 -5.10
N GLY A 13 -4.01 -7.74 -4.42
CA GLY A 13 -4.44 -9.03 -3.92
C GLY A 13 -4.91 -8.94 -2.48
N PHE A 14 -5.79 -9.84 -2.08
CA PHE A 14 -6.34 -9.91 -0.73
C PHE A 14 -6.30 -11.33 -0.17
N GLU A 15 -6.00 -11.41 1.11
CA GLU A 15 -5.93 -12.65 1.88
C GLU A 15 -7.24 -13.46 1.84
N ARG A 16 -8.39 -12.75 1.92
CA ARG A 16 -9.73 -13.34 1.98
C ARG A 16 -10.56 -13.00 0.74
N GLN A 17 -11.68 -13.69 0.60
CA GLN A 17 -12.65 -13.44 -0.46
C GLN A 17 -13.26 -12.04 -0.32
N ALA A 18 -13.85 -11.55 -1.42
CA ALA A 18 -14.56 -10.26 -1.47
C ALA A 18 -13.70 -9.05 -1.03
N PHE A 19 -12.41 -9.04 -1.39
CA PHE A 19 -11.47 -7.93 -1.17
C PHE A 19 -11.25 -7.58 0.31
N ALA A 20 -11.11 -8.61 1.15
CA ALA A 20 -10.96 -8.45 2.60
C ALA A 20 -9.68 -9.10 3.14
N GLY A 21 -9.27 -8.68 4.34
CA GLY A 21 -8.07 -9.20 5.01
C GLY A 21 -6.82 -8.41 4.61
N GLU A 22 -5.67 -9.04 4.77
CA GLU A 22 -4.38 -8.45 4.38
C GLU A 22 -4.32 -8.14 2.87
N GLN A 23 -3.60 -7.06 2.53
CA GLN A 23 -3.49 -6.53 1.17
C GLN A 23 -2.08 -6.71 0.64
N PHE A 24 -1.97 -7.14 -0.63
CA PHE A 24 -0.71 -7.34 -1.34
C PHE A 24 -0.72 -6.49 -2.61
N VAL A 25 0.22 -5.56 -2.74
CA VAL A 25 0.39 -4.79 -3.98
C VAL A 25 1.32 -5.57 -4.90
N LEU A 26 0.79 -5.93 -6.06
CA LEU A 26 1.45 -6.85 -7.00
C LEU A 26 1.79 -6.09 -8.27
N GLU A 27 3.09 -5.92 -8.50
CA GLU A 27 3.62 -5.32 -9.72
C GLU A 27 3.84 -6.37 -10.81
N LYS A 28 4.11 -5.89 -12.02
CA LYS A 28 4.50 -6.77 -13.13
C LYS A 28 5.73 -7.58 -12.73
N GLY A 29 5.61 -8.90 -12.75
CA GLY A 29 6.69 -9.80 -12.36
C GLY A 29 6.20 -11.22 -12.14
N ASP A 30 7.17 -12.07 -11.79
CA ASP A 30 6.97 -13.46 -11.43
C ASP A 30 7.11 -13.63 -9.92
N TYR A 31 6.09 -14.22 -9.32
CA TYR A 31 6.02 -14.50 -7.89
C TYR A 31 5.95 -16.01 -7.68
N PRO A 32 7.09 -16.70 -7.54
CA PRO A 32 7.16 -18.16 -7.57
C PRO A 32 6.55 -18.81 -6.32
N ARG A 33 6.40 -18.06 -5.22
CA ARG A 33 5.90 -18.54 -3.93
C ARG A 33 5.26 -17.41 -3.12
N TRP A 34 4.50 -17.76 -2.09
CA TRP A 34 3.71 -16.80 -1.30
C TRP A 34 4.55 -15.75 -0.57
N ASP A 35 5.75 -16.13 -0.13
CA ASP A 35 6.73 -15.25 0.50
C ASP A 35 7.31 -14.20 -0.44
N SER A 36 7.10 -14.33 -1.75
CA SER A 36 7.52 -13.31 -2.74
C SER A 36 6.51 -12.18 -2.94
N TRP A 37 5.25 -12.34 -2.52
CA TRP A 37 4.25 -11.28 -2.57
C TRP A 37 3.76 -10.80 -1.19
N SER A 38 3.99 -11.59 -0.14
CA SER A 38 3.62 -11.26 1.24
C SER A 38 4.85 -10.80 2.02
N ASN A 39 4.97 -9.49 2.26
CA ASN A 39 6.08 -8.92 3.03
C ASN A 39 5.96 -9.15 4.53
N SER A 40 4.75 -9.38 5.05
CA SER A 40 4.50 -9.57 6.48
C SER A 40 4.76 -10.99 6.96
N HIS A 41 4.78 -11.96 6.04
CA HIS A 41 4.78 -13.40 6.32
C HIS A 41 3.63 -13.91 7.21
N ASN A 42 2.55 -13.12 7.35
CA ASN A 42 1.43 -13.46 8.23
C ASN A 42 0.47 -14.50 7.62
N SER A 43 0.38 -14.56 6.29
CA SER A 43 -0.54 -15.45 5.58
C SER A 43 0.01 -15.83 4.21
N ASP A 44 -0.20 -17.09 3.82
CA ASP A 44 0.06 -17.62 2.47
C ASP A 44 -1.19 -17.54 1.55
N SER A 45 -2.30 -17.05 2.10
CA SER A 45 -3.60 -17.03 1.45
C SER A 45 -3.71 -15.84 0.49
N LEU A 46 -4.22 -16.11 -0.71
CA LEU A 46 -4.56 -15.11 -1.73
C LEU A 46 -5.87 -15.55 -2.39
N MET A 47 -6.96 -14.89 -2.04
CA MET A 47 -8.33 -15.36 -2.32
C MET A 47 -9.15 -14.42 -3.20
N SER A 48 -8.74 -13.15 -3.34
CA SER A 48 -9.34 -12.23 -4.31
C SER A 48 -8.33 -11.20 -4.83
N LEU A 49 -8.57 -10.68 -6.03
CA LEU A 49 -7.67 -9.79 -6.78
C LEU A 49 -8.49 -8.76 -7.55
N ARG A 50 -8.01 -7.51 -7.62
CA ARG A 50 -8.56 -6.51 -8.54
C ARG A 50 -7.45 -5.66 -9.17
N PRO A 51 -7.66 -5.13 -10.39
CA PRO A 51 -6.75 -4.16 -10.97
C PRO A 51 -6.62 -2.92 -10.08
N LEU A 52 -5.39 -2.41 -9.94
CA LEU A 52 -5.11 -1.13 -9.30
C LEU A 52 -5.03 -0.06 -10.40
N GLN A 53 -5.97 0.89 -10.37
CA GLN A 53 -5.94 2.05 -11.26
C GLN A 53 -4.91 3.06 -10.73
N ILE A 54 -4.04 3.56 -11.60
CA ILE A 54 -3.00 4.54 -11.26
C ILE A 54 -3.19 5.70 -12.24
N ASP A 55 -4.13 6.56 -11.90
CA ASP A 55 -4.72 7.49 -12.88
C ASP A 55 -4.28 8.94 -12.65
N SER A 56 -3.15 9.17 -11.99
CA SER A 56 -2.69 10.53 -11.67
C SER A 56 -1.22 10.74 -12.04
N PRO A 57 -0.89 11.80 -12.80
CA PRO A 57 0.50 12.19 -13.04
C PRO A 57 1.13 12.80 -11.78
N ASP A 58 0.30 13.38 -10.89
CA ASP A 58 0.75 14.05 -9.67
C ASP A 58 0.34 13.23 -8.44
N HIS A 59 1.20 13.19 -7.43
CA HIS A 59 1.01 12.43 -6.20
C HIS A 59 1.09 13.37 -5.01
N LYS A 60 0.03 13.42 -4.20
CA LYS A 60 0.01 14.23 -2.98
C LYS A 60 -0.77 13.56 -1.86
N ILE A 61 -0.13 13.41 -0.70
CA ILE A 61 -0.74 12.82 0.50
C ILE A 61 -0.40 13.62 1.75
N HIS A 62 -1.36 13.71 2.67
CA HIS A 62 -1.18 14.25 4.01
C HIS A 62 -1.37 13.17 5.05
N LEU A 63 -0.40 13.03 5.95
CA LEU A 63 -0.45 12.13 7.10
C LEU A 63 -0.66 12.96 8.37
N PHE A 64 -1.51 12.47 9.26
CA PHE A 64 -1.83 13.14 10.52
C PHE A 64 -1.65 12.20 11.71
N GLU A 65 -1.05 12.72 12.77
CA GLU A 65 -0.78 12.00 14.01
C GLU A 65 -2.06 11.56 14.74
N ASN A 66 -3.10 12.41 14.70
CA ASN A 66 -4.37 12.16 15.37
C ASN A 66 -5.51 11.90 14.39
N VAL A 67 -6.61 11.34 14.92
CA VAL A 67 -7.85 11.14 14.17
C VAL A 67 -8.47 12.48 13.76
N GLY A 68 -9.28 12.46 12.70
CA GLY A 68 -10.00 13.65 12.24
C GLY A 68 -9.10 14.74 11.62
N TYR A 69 -7.92 14.38 11.12
CA TYR A 69 -6.98 15.29 10.45
C TYR A 69 -6.40 16.37 11.37
N THR A 70 -6.04 15.99 12.59
CA THR A 70 -5.53 16.90 13.63
C THR A 70 -4.13 16.49 14.12
N GLY A 71 -3.49 17.34 14.93
CA GLY A 71 -2.14 17.09 15.45
C GLY A 71 -1.04 17.43 14.44
N ARG A 72 0.12 16.78 14.58
CA ARG A 72 1.23 16.94 13.64
C ARG A 72 0.83 16.45 12.25
N LYS A 73 1.20 17.22 11.23
CA LYS A 73 0.94 16.93 9.82
C LYS A 73 2.27 16.72 9.08
N MET A 74 2.32 15.70 8.24
CA MET A 74 3.36 15.52 7.22
C MET A 74 2.70 15.59 5.83
N GLU A 75 3.36 16.27 4.89
CA GLU A 75 2.95 16.35 3.49
C GLU A 75 4.03 15.72 2.63
N ILE A 76 3.61 14.81 1.75
CA ILE A 76 4.48 14.13 0.76
C ILE A 76 3.92 14.48 -0.61
N VAL A 77 4.79 14.96 -1.50
CA VAL A 77 4.46 15.38 -2.87
C VAL A 77 5.49 14.78 -3.81
N ASP A 78 5.01 13.98 -4.78
CA ASP A 78 5.81 13.38 -5.86
C ASP A 78 7.12 12.70 -5.38
N ASP A 79 7.09 12.10 -4.19
CA ASP A 79 8.26 11.49 -3.55
C ASP A 79 7.85 10.23 -2.76
N ASP A 80 8.80 9.31 -2.62
CA ASP A 80 8.66 8.08 -1.83
C ASP A 80 9.37 8.24 -0.49
N VAL A 81 8.67 7.98 0.61
CA VAL A 81 9.23 8.13 1.97
C VAL A 81 9.48 6.75 2.59
N PRO A 82 10.73 6.26 2.59
CA PRO A 82 11.06 4.95 3.16
C PRO A 82 11.01 4.94 4.69
N SER A 83 11.05 6.11 5.34
CA SER A 83 10.98 6.21 6.80
C SER A 83 10.32 7.53 7.22
N LEU A 84 9.14 7.44 7.85
CA LEU A 84 8.47 8.60 8.44
C LEU A 84 9.33 9.25 9.54
N TRP A 85 10.10 8.44 10.27
CA TRP A 85 11.00 8.88 11.34
C TRP A 85 12.09 9.82 10.85
N ALA A 86 12.63 9.59 9.64
CA ALA A 86 13.64 10.45 9.04
C ALA A 86 13.12 11.89 8.80
N HIS A 87 11.80 12.06 8.70
CA HIS A 87 11.14 13.35 8.54
C HIS A 87 10.52 13.88 9.85
N GLY A 88 10.91 13.31 11.00
CA GLY A 88 10.41 13.74 12.31
C GLY A 88 8.95 13.38 12.58
N PHE A 89 8.38 12.48 11.76
CA PHE A 89 7.05 11.92 11.96
C PHE A 89 7.21 10.56 12.65
N GLN A 90 6.52 10.36 13.78
CA GLN A 90 6.69 9.15 14.60
C GLN A 90 6.01 7.94 13.94
N ASP A 91 5.95 6.82 14.67
CA ASP A 91 5.28 5.56 14.30
C ASP A 91 3.74 5.65 14.21
N ARG A 92 3.14 6.78 14.58
CA ARG A 92 1.68 6.92 14.60
C ARG A 92 1.15 7.79 13.47
N VAL A 93 0.45 7.16 12.53
CA VAL A 93 -0.46 7.80 11.56
C VAL A 93 -1.89 7.39 11.91
N ALA A 94 -2.71 8.32 12.40
CA ALA A 94 -4.10 8.01 12.81
C ALA A 94 -5.16 8.52 11.82
N SER A 95 -4.81 9.44 10.92
CA SER A 95 -5.66 9.78 9.78
C SER A 95 -4.85 10.25 8.57
N VAL A 96 -5.41 10.09 7.37
CA VAL A 96 -4.72 10.30 6.09
C VAL A 96 -5.64 11.01 5.09
N ARG A 97 -5.10 11.96 4.32
CA ARG A 97 -5.76 12.52 3.13
C ARG A 97 -4.90 12.27 1.90
N ALA A 98 -5.29 11.29 1.08
CA ALA A 98 -4.75 11.16 -0.27
C ALA A 98 -5.46 12.19 -1.16
N LEU A 99 -4.75 13.27 -1.51
CA LEU A 99 -5.29 14.33 -2.34
C LEU A 99 -5.19 13.95 -3.82
N ASN A 100 -4.06 13.37 -4.22
CA ASN A 100 -3.76 12.94 -5.58
C ASN A 100 -2.91 11.66 -5.56
N GLY A 101 -3.03 10.87 -6.62
CA GLY A 101 -2.26 9.63 -6.79
C GLY A 101 -2.78 8.44 -5.97
N THR A 102 -2.08 7.32 -6.09
CA THR A 102 -2.35 6.09 -5.32
C THR A 102 -1.13 5.78 -4.46
N TRP A 103 -1.36 5.52 -3.18
CA TRP A 103 -0.30 5.37 -2.17
C TRP A 103 -0.42 4.02 -1.47
N VAL A 104 0.72 3.48 -1.07
CA VAL A 104 0.82 2.25 -0.26
C VAL A 104 1.55 2.60 1.02
N GLY A 105 0.88 2.42 2.15
CA GLY A 105 1.48 2.57 3.47
C GLY A 105 1.96 1.22 4.00
N TYR A 106 3.08 1.23 4.71
CA TYR A 106 3.67 0.07 5.36
C TYR A 106 3.74 0.31 6.87
N GLU A 107 3.74 -0.77 7.65
CA GLU A 107 4.01 -0.76 9.10
C GLU A 107 5.52 -0.71 9.38
#